data_AF-A0A0S4SRA5-F1
#
_entry.id   AF-A0A0S4SRA5-F1
#
_cell.length_a   1.000
_cell.length_b   1.000
_cell.length_c   1.000
_cell.angle_alpha   90.00
_cell.angle_beta   90.00
_cell.angle_gamma   90.00
#
_symmetry.space_group_name_H-M   'P 1'
#
loop_
_entity.id
_entity.type
_entity.pdbx_description
1 polymer ?
#
loop_
_entity_poly.entity_id
_entity_poly.type
_entity_poly.pdbx_seq_one_letter_code
_entity_poly.pdbx_strand_id
1 'polypeptide(L)' 'MICPKCAYERTKVVATIKSTTNERWRRCPKCGCTFSTIEIIKVDKKLNEYSKEILKDSSCQDLDL' A
#
# COMPACT_ATOMS: atom_id res chain seq x y z
N MET A 1 -14.18 -1.43 -1.36
CA MET A 1 -13.69 -1.53 -2.75
C MET A 1 -14.80 -2.07 -3.61
N ILE A 2 -15.16 -1.32 -4.65
CA ILE A 2 -16.20 -1.69 -5.62
C ILE A 2 -15.65 -2.82 -6.52
N CYS A 3 -16.50 -3.78 -6.90
CA CYS A 3 -16.11 -4.84 -7.82
C CYS A 3 -15.80 -4.25 -9.21
N PRO A 4 -14.60 -4.48 -9.78
CA PRO A 4 -14.24 -3.91 -11.07
C PRO A 4 -15.04 -4.51 -12.24
N LYS A 5 -15.63 -5.70 -12.06
CA LYS A 5 -16.39 -6.39 -13.12
C LYS A 5 -17.85 -5.98 -13.21
N CYS A 6 -18.53 -5.81 -12.07
CA CYS A 6 -19.99 -5.62 -12.03
C CYS A 6 -20.46 -4.41 -11.21
N ALA A 7 -19.53 -3.53 -10.82
CA ALA A 7 -19.75 -2.34 -10.03
C ALA A 7 -20.47 -2.59 -8.67
N TYR A 8 -20.47 -3.82 -8.17
CA TYR A 8 -21.08 -4.13 -6.88
C TYR A 8 -20.21 -3.61 -5.73
N GLU A 9 -20.81 -2.82 -4.84
CA GLU A 9 -20.09 -2.07 -3.81
C GLU A 9 -19.53 -2.94 -2.66
N ARG A 10 -20.19 -4.07 -2.37
CA ARG A 10 -19.83 -4.94 -1.24
C ARG A 10 -18.96 -6.10 -1.72
N THR A 11 -17.66 -6.03 -1.46
CA THR A 11 -16.70 -7.09 -1.79
C THR A 11 -16.11 -7.68 -0.51
N LYS A 12 -15.80 -8.98 -0.52
CA LYS A 12 -15.26 -9.68 0.64
C LYS A 12 -13.75 -9.88 0.50
N VAL A 13 -12.98 -9.61 1.55
CA VAL A 13 -11.55 -9.95 1.60
C VAL A 13 -11.41 -11.44 1.90
N VAL A 14 -10.61 -12.14 1.11
CA VAL A 14 -10.37 -13.59 1.22
C VAL A 14 -9.01 -13.86 1.84
N ALA A 15 -7.99 -13.08 1.46
CA ALA A 15 -6.65 -13.18 2.01
C ALA A 15 -6.01 -11.79 2.07
N THR A 16 -5.05 -11.62 2.99
CA THR A 16 -4.23 -10.42 3.11
C THR A 16 -2.78 -10.82 3.20
N ILE A 17 -1.93 -10.23 2.36
CA ILE A 17 -0.48 -10.33 2.44
C ILE A 17 0.03 -9.02 3.01
N LYS A 18 0.72 -9.09 4.16
CA LYS A 18 1.29 -7.93 4.84
C LYS A 18 2.79 -7.91 4.60
N SER A 19 3.26 -6.96 3.81
CA SER A 19 4.68 -6.70 3.58
C SER A 19 4.93 -5.19 3.63
N THR A 20 5.70 -4.62 2.70
CA THR A 20 5.85 -3.17 2.51
C THR A 20 4.52 -2.48 2.20
N THR A 21 3.61 -3.21 1.54
CA THR A 21 2.23 -2.80 1.28
C THR A 21 1.27 -3.86 1.83
N ASN A 22 0.01 -3.47 2.04
CA ASN A 22 -1.05 -4.43 2.36
C ASN A 22 -1.77 -4.81 1.07
N GLU A 23 -1.43 -5.96 0.50
CA GLU A 23 -2.17 -6.51 -0.62
C GLU A 23 -3.34 -7.35 -0.10
N ARG A 24 -4.55 -7.06 -0.60
CA ARG A 24 -5.78 -7.76 -0.22
C ARG A 24 -6.41 -8.41 -1.43
N TRP A 25 -6.55 -9.73 -1.35
CA TRP A 25 -7.32 -10.52 -2.31
C TRP A 25 -8.79 -10.45 -1.95
N ARG A 26 -9.63 -10.09 -2.92
CA ARG A 26 -11.06 -9.85 -2.73
C ARG A 26 -11.86 -10.71 -3.69
N ARG A 27 -13.05 -11.14 -3.26
CA ARG A 27 -14.04 -11.83 -4.08
C ARG A 27 -15.37 -11.10 -4.04
N CYS A 28 -15.96 -10.88 -5.21
CA CYS A 28 -17.30 -10.32 -5.31
C CYS A 28 -18.36 -11.40 -5.03
N PRO A 29 -19.25 -11.22 -4.04
CA PRO A 29 -20.32 -12.18 -3.77
C PRO A 29 -21.41 -12.18 -4.85
N LYS A 30 -21.56 -11.09 -5.62
CA LYS A 30 -22.57 -10.99 -6.69
C LYS A 30 -22.16 -11.70 -7.98
N CYS A 31 -20.93 -11.49 -8.46
CA CYS A 31 -20.48 -12.04 -9.75
C CYS A 31 -19.37 -13.10 -9.65
N GLY A 32 -18.88 -13.39 -8.44
CA GLY A 32 -17.83 -14.39 -8.20
C GLY A 32 -16.42 -13.97 -8.58
N CYS A 33 -16.23 -12.81 -9.24
CA CYS A 33 -14.92 -12.33 -9.68
C CYS A 33 -13.95 -12.14 -8.50
N THR A 34 -12.73 -12.61 -8.68
CA THR A 34 -11.62 -12.46 -7.72
C THR A 34 -10.62 -11.45 -8.26
N PHE A 35 -10.16 -10.53 -7.43
CA PHE A 35 -9.22 -9.47 -7.79
C PHE A 35 -8.42 -9.03 -6.56
N SER A 36 -7.24 -8.43 -6.74
CA SER A 36 -6.43 -7.89 -5.64
C SER A 36 -6.48 -6.35 -5.58
N THR A 37 -6.23 -5.80 -4.40
CA THR A 37 -6.11 -4.36 -4.16
C THR A 37 -4.91 -4.10 -3.27
N ILE A 38 -4.07 -3.13 -3.64
CA ILE A 38 -2.93 -2.70 -2.84
C ILE A 38 -3.38 -1.51 -1.99
N GLU A 39 -3.18 -1.60 -0.68
CA GLU A 39 -3.42 -0.50 0.26
C GLU A 39 -2.08 0.01 0.80
N ILE A 40 -1.90 1.33 0.73
CA ILE A 40 -0.72 2.02 1.27
C ILE A 40 -0.78 1.95 2.80
N ILE A 41 0.30 1.47 3.41
CA ILE A 41 0.42 1.42 4.87
C ILE A 41 0.56 2.86 5.37
N LYS A 42 -0.17 3.22 6.44
CA LYS A 42 0.09 4.48 7.14
C LYS A 42 1.55 4.48 7.59
N VAL A 43 2.36 5.36 7.00
CA VAL A 43 3.76 5.53 7.40
C VAL A 43 3.76 5.95 8.87
N ASP A 44 4.50 5.21 9.69
CA ASP A 44 4.66 5.53 11.09
C ASP A 44 5.29 6.92 11.23
N LYS A 45 4.79 7.75 12.16
CA LYS A 45 5.28 9.12 12.34
C LYS A 45 6.78 9.15 12.63
N LYS A 46 7.28 8.18 13.42
CA LYS A 46 8.69 8.03 13.78
C LYS A 46 9.52 7.63 12.57
N LEU A 47 9.00 6.75 11.71
CA LEU A 47 9.68 6.37 10.47
C LEU A 47 9.74 7.55 9.49
N ASN A 48 8.68 8.35 9.38
CA ASN A 48 8.67 9.57 8.58
C ASN A 48 9.68 10.62 9.10
N GLU A 49 9.78 10.78 10.42
CA GLU A 49 10.74 11.69 11.06
C GLU A 49 12.19 11.22 10.84
N TYR A 50 12.44 9.92 11.01
CA TYR A 50 13.73 9.30 10.71
C TYR A 50 14.14 9.49 9.23
N SER A 51 13.22 9.28 8.30
CA SER A 51 13.49 9.50 6.87
C SER A 51 13.87 10.96 6.58
N LYS A 52 13.29 11.94 7.28
CA LYS A 52 13.64 13.35 7.12
C LYS A 52 15.04 13.67 7.61
N GLU A 53 15.48 13.07 8.71
CA GLU A 53 16.83 13.25 9.23
C GLU A 53 17.88 12.67 8.27
N ILE A 54 17.67 11.44 7.75
CA ILE A 54 18.60 10.86 6.75
C ILE A 54 18.67 11.70 5.46
N LEU A 55 17.53 12.20 4.98
CA LEU A 55 17.50 12.98 3.75
C LEU A 55 18.10 14.39 3.91
N LYS A 56 18.16 14.95 5.13
CA LYS A 56 18.90 16.20 5.38
C LYS A 56 20.40 16.03 5.09
N ASP A 57 20.97 14.89 5.47
CA ASP A 57 22.40 14.61 5.29
C ASP A 57 22.81 14.48 3.81
N SER A 58 21.85 14.26 2.90
CA SER A 58 22.10 14.20 1.46
C SER A 58 22.31 15.57 0.78
N SER A 59 22.19 16.68 1.52
CA SER A 59 22.45 18.03 1.00
C SER A 59 23.91 18.47 1.05
N CYS A 60 24.83 17.61 1.52
CA CYS A 60 26.26 17.93 1.53
C CYS A 60 27.15 16.68 1.49
N GLN A 61 27.26 16.01 0.33
CA GLN A 61 28.46 15.24 -0.04
C GLN A 61 28.69 15.30 -1.56
N ASP A 62 28.98 16.50 -2.07
CA ASP A 62 30.00 16.64 -3.11
C ASP A 62 31.26 17.12 -2.38
N LEU A 63 32.08 16.19 -1.90
CA LEU A 63 33.47 16.45 -1.51
C LEU A 63 34.36 15.70 -2.49
N ASP A 64 34.86 16.47 -3.45
CA ASP A 64 36.16 16.42 -4.11
C ASP A 64 36.74 15.05 -4.49
N LEU A 65 36.77 14.78 -5.81
CA LEU A 65 37.86 14.06 -6.46
C LEU A 65 38.34 14.83 -7.70
#